data_AF-A0A2T2YAR6-F1
#
_entry.id   AF-A0A2T2YAR6-F1
#
_cell.length_a   1.000
_cell.length_b   1.000
_cell.length_c   1.000
_cell.angle_alpha   90.00
_cell.angle_beta   90.00
_cell.angle_gamma   90.00
#
_symmetry.space_group_name_H-M   'P 1'
#
loop_
_entity.id
_entity.type
_entity.pdbx_description
1 polymer ?
#
loop_
_entity_poly.entity_id
_entity_poly.type
_entity_poly.pdbx_seq_one_letter_code
_entity_poly.pdbx_strand_id
1 'polypeptide(L)'
;MDDFTPYIVLITGTTPYIWELAAIKLKMKELLEKYANDSFGNLEIPETDEKKQQLAREVFGKNLVSVLDGWLEIAFDFVDNPEPKEPFQRENEFSRRDKAFRENFKNLDSQTKEKIKELISDTATGILFSTLVSFDQFDYGQLKITLSPKTIDNLDEEWIITDEDIDLHDELDGWVENYSKQVKNKAT
;
A
#
# COMPACT_ATOMS: atom_id res chain seq x y z
N MET A 1 -22.69 -11.45 55.87
CA MET A 1 -21.84 -12.59 55.48
C MET A 1 -21.99 -12.68 53.99
N ASP A 2 -20.90 -12.38 53.32
CA ASP A 2 -20.88 -11.59 52.10
C ASP A 2 -21.19 -12.38 50.82
N ASP A 3 -21.89 -11.70 49.93
CA ASP A 3 -22.20 -12.09 48.56
C ASP A 3 -20.91 -12.31 47.75
N PHE A 4 -20.78 -13.50 47.18
CA PHE A 4 -19.70 -13.84 46.24
C PHE A 4 -20.12 -13.42 44.82
N THR A 5 -19.76 -12.20 44.44
CA THR A 5 -19.84 -11.74 43.05
C THR A 5 -18.58 -12.21 42.30
N PRO A 6 -18.68 -13.00 41.22
CA PRO A 6 -17.50 -13.33 40.43
C PRO A 6 -17.07 -12.11 39.60
N TYR A 7 -15.84 -11.64 39.80
CA TYR A 7 -15.22 -10.66 38.90
C TYR A 7 -14.50 -11.40 37.77
N ILE A 8 -14.92 -11.13 36.53
CA ILE A 8 -14.17 -11.50 35.33
C ILE A 8 -13.00 -10.50 35.22
N VAL A 9 -11.77 -10.98 35.41
CA VAL A 9 -10.57 -10.23 35.04
C VAL A 9 -10.40 -10.39 33.53
N LEU A 10 -10.81 -9.38 32.76
CA LEU A 10 -10.41 -9.23 31.37
C LEU A 10 -8.94 -8.82 31.35
N ILE A 11 -8.06 -9.82 31.21
CA ILE A 11 -6.68 -9.58 30.79
C ILE A 11 -6.74 -9.33 29.28
N THR A 12 -6.67 -8.08 28.85
CA THR A 12 -6.50 -7.72 27.44
C THR A 12 -5.11 -8.15 26.98
N GLY A 13 -5.00 -9.41 26.52
CA GLY A 13 -3.81 -9.93 25.87
C GLY A 13 -3.73 -9.42 24.43
N THR A 14 -3.18 -8.22 24.22
CA THR A 14 -2.92 -7.66 22.88
C THR A 14 -1.42 -7.43 22.62
N THR A 15 -0.54 -8.08 23.38
CA THR A 15 0.90 -7.78 23.35
C THR A 15 1.80 -8.74 22.58
N PRO A 16 1.49 -10.01 22.25
CA PRO A 16 2.40 -10.83 21.43
C PRO A 16 2.39 -10.42 19.94
N TYR A 17 1.20 -10.17 19.40
CA TYR A 17 1.01 -9.89 17.96
C TYR A 17 1.65 -8.59 17.50
N ILE A 18 1.65 -7.53 18.33
CA ILE A 18 2.18 -6.22 17.92
C ILE A 18 3.71 -6.28 17.71
N TRP A 19 4.43 -7.03 18.56
CA TRP A 19 5.88 -7.17 18.42
C TRP A 19 6.26 -8.10 17.27
N GLU A 20 5.48 -9.15 17.03
CA GLU A 20 5.68 -10.04 15.89
C GLU A 20 5.42 -9.32 14.56
N LEU A 21 4.33 -8.57 14.46
CA LEU A 21 4.04 -7.73 13.30
C LEU A 21 5.11 -6.64 13.10
N ALA A 22 5.56 -5.97 14.17
CA ALA A 22 6.66 -5.00 14.06
C ALA A 22 7.99 -5.62 13.62
N ALA A 23 8.30 -6.84 14.07
CA ALA A 23 9.50 -7.57 13.68
C ALA A 23 9.43 -8.09 12.23
N ILE A 24 8.24 -8.50 11.77
CA ILE A 24 7.98 -8.84 10.37
C ILE A 24 8.14 -7.57 9.50
N LYS A 25 7.52 -6.45 9.91
CA LYS A 25 7.59 -5.14 9.25
C LYS A 25 9.03 -4.63 9.06
N LEU A 26 9.91 -4.83 10.06
CA LEU A 26 11.32 -4.42 10.00
C LEU A 26 12.13 -5.31 9.03
N LYS A 27 11.91 -6.63 9.07
CA LYS A 27 12.59 -7.60 8.20
C LYS A 27 12.28 -7.42 6.70
N MET A 28 11.06 -7.00 6.39
CA MET A 28 10.56 -6.85 5.02
C MET A 28 11.27 -5.72 4.25
N LYS A 29 11.40 -4.54 4.87
CA LYS A 29 12.15 -3.43 4.29
C LYS A 29 13.65 -3.74 4.16
N GLU A 30 14.22 -4.43 5.15
CA GLU A 30 15.63 -4.86 5.15
C GLU A 30 15.94 -5.82 3.99
N LEU A 31 14.99 -6.68 3.58
CA LEU A 31 15.15 -7.55 2.41
C LEU A 31 15.30 -6.76 1.12
N LEU A 32 14.44 -5.75 0.90
CA LEU A 32 14.50 -4.94 -0.31
C LEU A 32 15.77 -4.08 -0.34
N GLU A 33 16.20 -3.53 0.79
CA GLU A 33 17.49 -2.82 0.90
C GLU A 33 18.70 -3.73 0.69
N LYS A 34 18.62 -4.99 1.12
CA LYS A 34 19.70 -5.96 0.97
C LYS A 34 19.86 -6.45 -0.47
N TYR A 35 18.76 -6.70 -1.16
CA TYR A 35 18.77 -7.30 -2.49
C TYR A 35 18.65 -6.27 -3.62
N ALA A 36 18.29 -5.01 -3.36
CA ALA A 36 18.31 -3.96 -4.38
C ALA A 36 19.72 -3.39 -4.57
N ASN A 37 20.31 -3.67 -5.73
CA ASN A 37 21.61 -3.11 -6.13
C ASN A 37 21.52 -1.62 -6.48
N ASP A 38 20.35 -1.17 -6.93
CA ASP A 38 20.10 0.23 -7.23
C ASP A 38 18.61 0.61 -7.10
N SER A 39 18.34 1.91 -7.22
CA SER A 39 16.99 2.48 -7.26
C SER A 39 16.21 2.17 -8.55
N PHE A 40 16.84 1.53 -9.54
CA PHE A 40 16.28 1.27 -10.87
C PHE A 40 15.71 -0.15 -11.03
N GLY A 41 15.75 -0.97 -9.98
CA GLY A 41 15.14 -2.29 -9.95
C GLY A 41 16.09 -3.42 -10.35
N ASN A 42 17.41 -3.22 -10.23
CA ASN A 42 18.36 -4.31 -10.28
C ASN A 42 18.33 -5.05 -8.94
N LEU A 43 17.86 -6.30 -8.96
CA LEU A 43 17.75 -7.15 -7.78
C LEU A 43 18.79 -8.28 -7.84
N GLU A 44 19.54 -8.48 -6.77
CA GLU A 44 20.29 -9.72 -6.57
C GLU A 44 19.33 -10.87 -6.30
N ILE A 45 19.63 -12.03 -6.88
CA ILE A 45 18.82 -13.24 -6.72
C ILE A 45 19.07 -13.84 -5.33
N PRO A 46 18.06 -13.94 -4.45
CA PRO A 46 18.23 -14.61 -3.17
C PRO A 46 18.52 -16.11 -3.36
N GLU A 47 19.35 -16.65 -2.45
CA GLU A 47 19.80 -18.06 -2.51
C GLU A 47 18.69 -19.08 -2.24
N THR A 48 17.64 -18.70 -1.51
CA THR A 48 16.56 -19.60 -1.08
C THR A 48 15.23 -19.19 -1.66
N ASP A 49 14.38 -20.17 -1.98
CA ASP A 49 13.06 -19.90 -2.57
C ASP A 49 12.15 -19.11 -1.62
N GLU A 50 12.20 -19.38 -0.31
CA GLU A 50 11.51 -18.59 0.72
C GLU A 50 11.89 -17.09 0.65
N LYS A 51 13.18 -16.76 0.45
CA LYS A 51 13.61 -15.35 0.33
C LYS A 51 13.21 -14.74 -1.00
N LYS A 52 13.14 -15.53 -2.08
CA LYS A 52 12.58 -15.07 -3.36
C LYS A 52 11.10 -14.73 -3.21
N GLN A 53 10.35 -15.57 -2.50
CA GLN A 53 8.93 -15.35 -2.18
C GLN A 53 8.73 -14.06 -1.38
N GLN A 54 9.46 -13.90 -0.27
CA GLN A 54 9.40 -12.68 0.56
C GLN A 54 9.80 -11.42 -0.23
N LEU A 55 10.87 -11.49 -1.02
CA LEU A 55 11.30 -10.36 -1.86
C LEU A 55 10.25 -10.00 -2.91
N ALA A 56 9.56 -10.98 -3.51
CA ALA A 56 8.52 -10.73 -4.49
C ALA A 56 7.28 -10.09 -3.89
N ARG A 57 6.82 -10.58 -2.73
CA ARG A 57 5.73 -9.95 -1.96
C ARG A 57 6.09 -8.50 -1.62
N GLU A 58 7.34 -8.25 -1.22
CA GLU A 58 7.78 -6.91 -0.87
C GLU A 58 7.84 -5.95 -2.06
N VAL A 59 8.36 -6.41 -3.20
CA VAL A 59 8.37 -5.62 -4.44
C VAL A 59 6.95 -5.37 -4.94
N PHE A 60 6.08 -6.37 -4.85
CA PHE A 60 4.65 -6.23 -5.16
C PHE A 60 4.00 -5.17 -4.28
N GLY A 61 4.13 -5.28 -2.96
CA GLY A 61 3.59 -4.33 -1.98
C GLY A 61 4.10 -2.90 -2.19
N LYS A 62 5.40 -2.73 -2.43
CA LYS A 62 6.00 -1.43 -2.75
C LYS A 62 5.39 -0.81 -4.02
N ASN A 63 5.23 -1.59 -5.07
CA ASN A 63 4.62 -1.12 -6.32
C ASN A 63 3.15 -0.76 -6.13
N LEU A 64 2.41 -1.60 -5.41
CA LEU A 64 1.01 -1.39 -5.06
C LEU A 64 0.80 -0.05 -4.33
N VAL A 65 1.60 0.20 -3.29
CA VAL A 65 1.55 1.45 -2.51
C VAL A 65 2.03 2.65 -3.34
N SER A 66 3.03 2.48 -4.19
CA SER A 66 3.47 3.55 -5.11
C SER A 66 2.37 3.96 -6.08
N VAL A 67 1.58 3.01 -6.59
CA VAL A 67 0.43 3.28 -7.46
C VAL A 67 -0.67 3.97 -6.66
N LEU A 68 -0.99 3.48 -5.46
CA LEU A 68 -1.96 4.11 -4.55
C LEU A 68 -1.60 5.57 -4.27
N ASP A 69 -0.36 5.84 -3.87
CA ASP A 69 0.12 7.20 -3.61
C ASP A 69 -0.02 8.12 -4.82
N GLY A 70 0.25 7.60 -6.03
CA GLY A 70 0.07 8.35 -7.27
C GLY A 70 -1.39 8.73 -7.53
N TRP A 71 -2.32 7.81 -7.29
CA TRP A 71 -3.76 8.10 -7.37
C TRP A 71 -4.21 9.11 -6.31
N LEU A 72 -3.71 8.98 -5.08
CA LEU A 72 -4.00 9.92 -3.99
C LEU A 72 -3.45 11.32 -4.29
N GLU A 73 -2.24 11.42 -4.83
CA GLU A 73 -1.67 12.73 -5.22
C GLU A 73 -2.56 13.45 -6.24
N ILE A 74 -3.03 12.73 -7.25
CA ILE A 74 -3.95 13.28 -8.26
C ILE A 74 -5.28 13.68 -7.60
N ALA A 75 -5.86 12.82 -6.76
CA ALA A 75 -7.12 13.12 -6.08
C ALA A 75 -7.01 14.34 -5.15
N PHE A 76 -5.90 14.46 -4.42
CA PHE A 76 -5.66 15.60 -3.53
C PHE A 76 -5.45 16.88 -4.33
N ASP A 77 -4.79 16.81 -5.49
CA ASP A 77 -4.67 17.95 -6.40
C ASP A 77 -6.04 18.50 -6.82
N PHE A 78 -7.02 17.63 -7.12
CA PHE A 78 -8.39 18.06 -7.44
C PHE A 78 -9.09 18.81 -6.29
N VAL A 79 -8.78 18.47 -5.04
CA VAL A 79 -9.38 19.07 -3.84
C VAL A 79 -8.68 20.37 -3.46
N ASP A 80 -7.34 20.37 -3.49
CA ASP A 80 -6.53 21.48 -3.01
C ASP A 80 -6.45 22.60 -4.05
N ASN A 81 -6.29 22.25 -5.33
CA ASN A 81 -5.94 23.20 -6.38
C ASN A 81 -7.14 23.54 -7.29
N PRO A 82 -7.54 24.84 -7.37
CA PRO A 82 -8.59 25.29 -8.28
C PRO A 82 -8.26 25.11 -9.76
N GLU A 83 -6.97 25.07 -10.10
CA GLU A 83 -6.45 24.83 -11.45
C GLU A 83 -5.43 23.69 -11.40
N PRO A 84 -5.36 22.84 -12.44
CA PRO A 84 -4.40 21.75 -12.50
C PRO A 84 -2.96 22.28 -12.57
N LYS A 85 -2.01 21.54 -11.99
CA LYS A 85 -0.56 21.84 -12.08
C LYS A 85 -0.10 21.99 -13.54
N GLU A 86 -0.64 21.16 -14.44
CA GLU A 86 -0.42 21.25 -15.89
C GLU A 86 -1.73 21.62 -16.60
N PRO A 87 -1.92 22.88 -16.99
CA PRO A 87 -3.13 23.32 -17.67
C PRO A 87 -3.31 22.64 -19.03
N PHE A 88 -4.55 22.30 -19.35
CA PHE A 88 -4.92 21.85 -20.69
C PHE A 88 -4.60 22.94 -21.72
N GLN A 89 -3.82 22.61 -22.75
CA GLN A 89 -3.43 23.56 -23.80
C GLN A 89 -4.64 24.10 -24.58
N ARG A 90 -5.74 23.35 -24.64
CA ARG A 90 -6.98 23.72 -25.31
C ARG A 90 -8.17 23.19 -24.53
N GLU A 91 -9.26 23.94 -24.56
CA GLU A 91 -10.50 23.52 -23.95
C GLU A 91 -11.11 22.33 -24.72
N ASN A 92 -11.34 21.23 -24.01
CA ASN A 92 -11.98 20.03 -24.52
C ASN A 92 -12.94 19.47 -23.44
N GLU A 93 -13.57 18.32 -23.72
CA GLU A 93 -14.52 17.73 -22.78
C GLU A 93 -13.88 17.38 -21.42
N PHE A 94 -12.64 16.86 -21.44
CA PHE A 94 -11.90 16.53 -20.22
C PHE A 94 -11.57 17.77 -19.40
N SER A 95 -11.09 18.84 -20.04
CA SER A 95 -10.77 20.10 -19.35
C SER A 95 -12.00 20.76 -18.74
N ARG A 96 -13.17 20.62 -19.38
CA ARG A 96 -14.45 21.12 -18.84
C ARG A 96 -14.88 20.34 -17.61
N ARG A 97 -14.78 19.00 -17.66
CA ARG A 97 -15.09 18.13 -16.52
C ARG A 97 -14.15 18.38 -15.34
N ASP A 98 -12.85 18.51 -15.61
CA ASP A 98 -11.83 18.85 -14.60
C ASP A 98 -12.15 20.18 -13.91
N LYS A 99 -12.38 21.24 -14.69
CA LYS A 99 -12.74 22.56 -14.17
C LYS A 99 -14.03 22.53 -13.35
N ALA A 100 -15.07 21.85 -13.84
CA ALA A 100 -16.34 21.73 -13.11
C ALA A 100 -16.17 20.98 -11.78
N PHE A 101 -15.30 19.97 -11.74
CA PHE A 101 -15.01 19.23 -10.52
C PHE A 101 -14.28 20.10 -9.49
N ARG A 102 -13.22 20.82 -9.91
CA ARG A 102 -12.41 21.70 -9.05
C ARG A 102 -13.21 22.87 -8.47
N GLU A 103 -14.13 23.44 -9.25
CA GLU A 103 -15.01 24.51 -8.75
C GLU A 103 -15.86 24.08 -7.55
N ASN A 104 -16.19 22.79 -7.39
CA ASN A 104 -16.93 22.30 -6.22
C ASN A 104 -16.12 22.42 -4.91
N PHE A 105 -14.79 22.33 -4.98
CA PHE A 105 -13.90 22.35 -3.81
C PHE A 105 -13.28 23.72 -3.56
N LYS A 106 -13.34 24.64 -4.54
CA LYS A 106 -12.67 25.93 -4.53
C LYS A 106 -12.95 26.79 -3.30
N ASN A 107 -14.19 26.80 -2.83
CA ASN A 107 -14.64 27.66 -1.73
C ASN A 107 -14.70 26.93 -0.37
N LEU A 108 -14.28 25.67 -0.30
CA LEU A 108 -14.24 24.93 0.96
C LEU A 108 -13.08 25.43 1.81
N ASP A 109 -13.29 25.50 3.12
CA ASP A 109 -12.23 25.78 4.08
C ASP A 109 -11.22 24.62 4.17
N SER A 110 -10.04 24.90 4.70
CA SER A 110 -8.94 23.93 4.79
C SER A 110 -9.31 22.70 5.62
N GLN A 111 -10.06 22.85 6.70
CA GLN A 111 -10.43 21.72 7.57
C GLN A 111 -11.37 20.75 6.84
N THR A 112 -12.34 21.28 6.08
CA THR A 112 -13.22 20.46 5.25
C THR A 112 -12.45 19.75 4.15
N LYS A 113 -11.49 20.42 3.49
CA LYS A 113 -10.62 19.79 2.47
C LYS A 113 -9.78 18.65 3.05
N GLU A 114 -9.18 18.84 4.22
CA GLU A 114 -8.43 17.77 4.89
C GLU A 114 -9.32 16.57 5.21
N LYS A 115 -10.56 16.79 5.67
CA LYS A 115 -11.51 15.68 5.92
C LYS A 115 -11.88 14.93 4.65
N ILE A 116 -12.03 15.63 3.52
CA ILE A 116 -12.26 15.00 2.23
C ILE A 116 -11.05 14.14 1.81
N LYS A 117 -9.83 14.65 1.97
CA LYS A 117 -8.61 13.91 1.65
C LYS A 117 -8.42 12.67 2.53
N GLU A 118 -8.74 12.76 3.83
CA GLU A 118 -8.78 11.60 4.74
C GLU A 118 -9.77 10.54 4.23
N LEU A 119 -11.01 10.93 3.91
CA LEU A 119 -12.03 10.01 3.38
C LEU A 119 -11.61 9.34 2.07
N ILE A 120 -10.98 10.09 1.16
CA ILE A 120 -10.44 9.56 -0.09
C ILE A 120 -9.36 8.50 0.20
N SER A 121 -8.43 8.82 1.11
CA SER A 121 -7.36 7.90 1.52
C SER A 121 -7.93 6.61 2.12
N ASP A 122 -8.83 6.73 3.09
CA ASP A 122 -9.43 5.58 3.77
C ASP A 122 -10.21 4.69 2.80
N THR A 123 -10.96 5.31 1.88
CA THR A 123 -11.72 4.58 0.85
C THR A 123 -10.81 3.85 -0.11
N ALA A 124 -9.75 4.50 -0.60
CA ALA A 124 -8.82 3.89 -1.54
C ALA A 124 -8.05 2.72 -0.90
N THR A 125 -7.56 2.90 0.34
CA THR A 125 -6.94 1.83 1.12
C THR A 125 -7.91 0.69 1.41
N GLY A 126 -9.17 1.00 1.74
CA GLY A 126 -10.20 -0.02 1.99
C GLY A 126 -10.55 -0.85 0.75
N ILE A 127 -10.62 -0.23 -0.43
CA ILE A 127 -10.79 -0.95 -1.72
C ILE A 127 -9.59 -1.86 -1.96
N LEU A 128 -8.39 -1.37 -1.70
CA LEU A 128 -7.17 -2.15 -1.89
C LEU A 128 -7.12 -3.35 -0.95
N PHE A 129 -7.40 -3.14 0.33
CA PHE A 129 -7.53 -4.21 1.34
C PHE A 129 -8.56 -5.25 0.90
N SER A 130 -9.76 -4.84 0.50
CA SER A 130 -10.80 -5.75 0.03
C SER A 130 -10.37 -6.56 -1.21
N THR A 131 -9.54 -5.97 -2.08
CA THR A 131 -9.02 -6.64 -3.26
C THR A 131 -8.00 -7.71 -2.86
N LEU A 132 -7.10 -7.40 -1.91
CA LEU A 132 -6.14 -8.37 -1.37
C LEU A 132 -6.85 -9.53 -0.67
N VAL A 133 -7.84 -9.26 0.20
CA VAL A 133 -8.68 -10.29 0.82
C VAL A 133 -9.33 -11.19 -0.23
N SER A 134 -9.74 -10.62 -1.37
CA SER A 134 -10.33 -11.40 -2.45
C SER A 134 -9.32 -12.31 -3.15
N PHE A 135 -8.04 -11.92 -3.23
CA PHE A 135 -6.97 -12.80 -3.72
C PHE A 135 -6.65 -13.90 -2.71
N ASP A 136 -6.62 -13.55 -1.43
CA ASP A 136 -6.32 -14.45 -0.31
C ASP A 136 -7.38 -15.57 -0.18
N GLN A 137 -8.65 -15.23 -0.40
CA GLN A 137 -9.78 -16.15 -0.29
C GLN A 137 -10.16 -16.84 -1.61
N PHE A 138 -9.35 -16.71 -2.67
CA PHE A 138 -9.70 -17.27 -3.97
C PHE A 138 -9.41 -18.77 -4.05
N ASP A 139 -10.34 -19.59 -3.56
CA ASP A 139 -10.24 -21.07 -3.48
C ASP A 139 -9.97 -21.80 -4.82
N TYR A 140 -10.16 -21.12 -5.96
CA TYR A 140 -10.14 -21.72 -7.31
C TYR A 140 -8.99 -21.25 -8.20
N GLY A 141 -8.06 -20.45 -7.69
CA GLY A 141 -6.93 -19.95 -8.48
C GLY A 141 -5.64 -19.89 -7.68
N GLN A 142 -4.53 -20.02 -8.40
CA GLN A 142 -3.21 -19.82 -7.84
C GLN A 142 -2.79 -18.37 -8.09
N LEU A 143 -2.49 -17.64 -7.02
CA LEU A 143 -1.82 -16.37 -7.16
C LEU A 143 -0.38 -16.63 -7.62
N LYS A 144 -0.01 -16.06 -8.77
CA LYS A 144 1.36 -16.10 -9.29
C LYS A 144 1.93 -14.69 -9.24
N ILE A 145 2.92 -14.48 -8.38
CA ILE A 145 3.74 -13.25 -8.40
C ILE A 145 4.98 -13.55 -9.23
N THR A 146 5.22 -12.73 -10.26
CA THR A 146 6.41 -12.83 -11.10
C THR A 146 7.32 -11.63 -10.86
N LEU A 147 8.60 -11.89 -10.57
CA LEU A 147 9.65 -10.88 -10.62
C LEU A 147 10.42 -10.96 -11.93
N SER A 148 10.68 -9.80 -12.53
CA SER A 148 11.50 -9.65 -13.74
C SER A 148 12.58 -8.58 -13.50
N PRO A 149 13.77 -8.96 -12.99
CA PRO A 149 14.88 -8.04 -12.78
C PRO A 149 15.38 -7.44 -14.11
N LYS A 150 15.90 -6.21 -14.09
CA LYS A 150 16.25 -5.48 -15.32
C LYS A 150 17.61 -5.82 -15.95
N THR A 151 18.52 -6.54 -15.29
CA THR A 151 19.83 -6.96 -15.82
C THR A 151 20.25 -8.30 -15.15
N ILE A 152 20.95 -9.27 -15.75
CA ILE A 152 22.03 -9.35 -16.77
C ILE A 152 21.78 -10.62 -17.64
N ASP A 153 22.01 -10.56 -18.96
CA ASP A 153 22.11 -11.70 -19.91
C ASP A 153 20.86 -12.46 -20.39
N ASN A 154 19.80 -11.78 -20.87
CA ASN A 154 18.70 -12.41 -21.65
C ASN A 154 17.96 -13.58 -20.94
N LEU A 155 18.09 -13.70 -19.62
CA LEU A 155 17.28 -14.60 -18.83
C LEU A 155 16.14 -13.77 -18.23
N ASP A 156 15.06 -13.68 -18.99
CA ASP A 156 13.71 -13.42 -18.47
C ASP A 156 13.31 -14.58 -17.55
N GLU A 157 14.10 -14.86 -16.51
CA GLU A 157 13.72 -15.82 -15.48
C GLU A 157 12.58 -15.19 -14.69
N GLU A 158 11.36 -15.40 -15.20
CA GLU A 158 10.14 -15.24 -14.43
C GLU A 158 10.26 -16.13 -13.19
N TRP A 159 10.49 -15.53 -12.02
CA TRP A 159 10.35 -16.30 -10.78
C TRP A 159 8.87 -16.48 -10.52
N ILE A 160 8.36 -17.63 -10.93
CA ILE A 160 7.00 -18.07 -10.63
C ILE A 160 6.96 -18.39 -9.14
N ILE A 161 6.50 -17.43 -8.36
CA ILE A 161 6.23 -17.66 -6.95
C ILE A 161 4.77 -18.05 -6.83
N THR A 162 4.56 -19.34 -6.55
CA THR A 162 3.30 -19.86 -6.05
C THR A 162 3.34 -19.72 -4.55
N ASP A 163 2.41 -18.97 -4.00
CA ASP A 163 2.28 -18.79 -2.57
C ASP A 163 1.12 -19.68 -2.10
N GLU A 164 1.40 -20.55 -1.13
CA GLU A 164 0.38 -21.38 -0.47
C GLU A 164 -0.23 -20.64 0.73
N ASP A 165 0.48 -19.67 1.32
CA ASP A 165 0.05 -18.82 2.44
C ASP A 165 -0.26 -17.41 1.94
N ILE A 166 -1.43 -17.26 1.31
CA ILE A 166 -1.90 -16.04 0.67
C ILE A 166 -2.56 -15.14 1.73
N ASP A 167 -1.77 -14.55 2.62
CA ASP A 167 -2.24 -13.54 3.59
C ASP A 167 -1.72 -12.14 3.20
N LEU A 168 -1.96 -11.72 1.96
CA LEU A 168 -1.47 -10.42 1.47
C LEU A 168 -2.16 -9.24 2.14
N HIS A 169 -3.41 -9.41 2.56
CA HIS A 169 -4.16 -8.36 3.27
C HIS A 169 -3.50 -7.95 4.59
N ASP A 170 -2.86 -8.90 5.30
CA ASP A 170 -2.15 -8.64 6.55
C ASP A 170 -0.85 -7.84 6.35
N GLU A 171 -0.28 -7.89 5.14
CA GLU A 171 0.95 -7.16 4.81
C GLU A 171 0.69 -5.71 4.40
N LEU A 172 -0.55 -5.37 4.03
CA LEU A 172 -0.90 -4.05 3.48
C LEU A 172 -0.52 -2.90 4.42
N ASP A 173 -0.84 -3.02 5.71
CA ASP A 173 -0.52 -1.99 6.70
C ASP A 173 0.99 -1.77 6.80
N GLY A 174 1.76 -2.86 6.77
CA GLY A 174 3.22 -2.82 6.76
C GLY A 174 3.76 -2.12 5.51
N TRP A 175 3.22 -2.43 4.34
CA TRP A 175 3.62 -1.77 3.10
C TRP A 175 3.26 -0.29 3.08
N VAL A 176 2.06 0.09 3.52
CA VAL A 176 1.64 1.48 3.57
C VAL A 176 2.54 2.28 4.51
N GLU A 177 2.82 1.78 5.71
CA GLU A 177 3.76 2.42 6.65
C GLU A 177 5.17 2.55 6.05
N ASN A 178 5.68 1.50 5.40
CA ASN A 178 7.05 1.46 4.89
C ASN A 178 7.24 2.26 3.59
N TYR A 179 6.23 2.34 2.74
CA TYR A 179 6.37 2.84 1.37
C TYR A 179 5.54 4.09 1.07
N SER A 180 4.43 4.35 1.75
CA SER A 180 3.59 5.50 1.43
C SER A 180 4.28 6.82 1.79
N LYS A 181 4.38 7.70 0.80
CA LYS A 181 4.82 9.08 0.94
C LYS A 181 3.80 9.90 1.73
N GLN A 182 2.51 9.59 1.59
CA GLN A 182 1.42 10.32 2.25
C GLN A 182 1.45 10.10 3.76
N VAL A 183 1.74 8.88 4.22
CA VAL A 183 1.88 8.57 5.65
C VAL A 183 3.15 9.20 6.23
N LYS A 184 4.28 9.15 5.50
CA LYS A 184 5.54 9.74 5.95
C LYS A 184 5.47 11.27 6.11
N ASN A 185 4.75 11.95 5.23
CA ASN A 185 4.60 13.41 5.29
C ASN A 185 3.74 13.89 6.47
N LYS A 186 2.92 13.03 7.10
CA LYS A 186 2.16 13.37 8.32
C LYS A 186 2.96 13.22 9.62
N ALA A 187 4.11 12.54 9.58
CA ALA A 187 4.95 12.26 10.75
C ALA A 187 6.10 13.26 10.95
N THR A 188 6.21 14.28 10.08
CA THR A 188 7.25 15.33 10.11
C THR A 188 6.62 16.69 10.35
#